data_AF-A0ABD1AIF2-F1
#
_entry.id   AF-A0ABD1AIF2-F1
#
_cell.length_a   1.000
_cell.length_b   1.000
_cell.length_c   1.000
_cell.angle_alpha   90.00
_cell.angle_beta   90.00
_cell.angle_gamma   90.00
#
_symmetry.space_group_name_H-M   'P 1'
#
loop_
_entity.id
_entity.type
_entity.pdbx_description
1 polymer ?
#
loop_
_entity_poly.entity_id
_entity_poly.type
_entity_poly.pdbx_seq_one_letter_code
_entity_poly.pdbx_strand_id
1 'polypeptide(L)'
;MSHIDFDPFDSFDVKRLTFSDDKDMAIIHETGQVACRDYPHPRHLCLNFPFGSTPNATYCDLCYCYICDKPAPCAQWMSSHCNASAGSMQRKLLIQSESSYYDSE
;
A
#
# COMPACT_ATOMS: atom_id res chain seq x y z
N MET A 1 -33.92 4.94 -8.13
CA MET A 1 -32.55 4.50 -7.74
C MET A 1 -32.08 5.43 -6.64
N SER A 2 -31.89 4.95 -5.41
CA SER A 2 -31.33 5.75 -4.32
C SER A 2 -29.82 5.93 -4.54
N HIS A 3 -29.39 7.19 -4.70
CA HIS A 3 -28.00 7.59 -4.72
C HIS A 3 -27.42 7.37 -3.31
N ILE A 4 -26.40 6.54 -3.19
CA ILE A 4 -25.64 6.43 -1.94
C ILE A 4 -24.66 7.60 -1.99
N ASP A 5 -24.96 8.65 -1.23
CA ASP A 5 -24.08 9.80 -1.05
C ASP A 5 -22.85 9.37 -0.22
N PHE A 6 -21.90 8.73 -0.89
CA PHE A 6 -20.59 8.42 -0.33
C PHE A 6 -19.73 9.68 -0.43
N ASP A 7 -19.61 10.43 0.66
CA ASP A 7 -18.73 11.60 0.76
C ASP A 7 -17.30 11.16 1.10
N PRO A 8 -16.33 11.27 0.17
CA PRO A 8 -14.94 10.90 0.41
C PRO A 8 -14.21 11.82 1.40
N PHE A 9 -14.86 12.90 1.88
CA PHE A 9 -14.33 13.80 2.92
C PHE A 9 -14.98 13.59 4.29
N ASP A 10 -15.93 12.65 4.43
CA ASP A 10 -16.42 12.23 5.74
C ASP A 10 -15.29 11.49 6.47
N SER A 11 -14.51 12.26 7.22
CA SER A 11 -13.44 11.74 8.05
C SER A 11 -14.06 10.86 9.11
N PHE A 12 -13.94 9.54 8.95
CA PHE A 12 -14.24 8.57 9.99
C PHE A 12 -13.56 9.02 11.30
N ASP A 13 -14.38 9.47 12.25
CA ASP A 13 -13.88 10.19 13.41
C ASP A 13 -13.39 9.19 14.46
N VAL A 14 -12.17 8.66 14.25
CA VAL A 14 -11.51 7.70 15.15
C VAL A 14 -11.42 8.21 16.59
N LYS A 15 -11.53 9.52 16.79
CA LYS A 15 -11.51 10.17 18.10
C LYS A 15 -12.76 9.89 18.94
N ARG A 16 -13.84 9.39 18.30
CA ARG A 16 -15.06 8.91 18.99
C ARG A 16 -14.95 7.44 19.42
N LEU A 17 -13.92 6.73 18.98
CA LEU A 17 -13.51 5.47 19.58
C LEU A 17 -12.77 5.83 20.87
N THR A 18 -13.52 6.01 21.96
CA THR A 18 -12.92 6.17 23.28
C THR A 18 -12.10 4.91 23.56
N PHE A 19 -10.78 5.00 23.41
CA PHE A 19 -9.82 4.01 23.88
C PHE A 19 -9.88 4.03 25.41
N SER A 20 -10.81 3.24 25.96
CA SER A 20 -10.67 2.75 27.33
C SER A 20 -9.62 1.65 27.26
N ASP A 21 -8.57 1.76 28.09
CA ASP A 21 -7.31 1.01 28.01
C ASP A 21 -7.41 -0.53 28.12
N ASP A 22 -8.61 -1.12 28.09
CA ASP A 22 -8.88 -2.55 28.29
C ASP A 22 -10.01 -3.09 27.39
N LYS A 23 -9.98 -2.79 26.08
CA LYS A 23 -10.91 -3.39 25.11
C LYS A 23 -10.14 -3.99 23.95
N ASP A 24 -9.93 -5.31 24.02
CA ASP A 24 -9.53 -6.13 22.88
C ASP A 24 -10.52 -5.92 21.72
N MET A 25 -10.14 -5.10 20.73
CA MET A 25 -10.92 -4.95 19.51
C MET A 25 -10.58 -6.11 18.57
N ALA A 26 -11.54 -7.01 18.38
CA ALA A 26 -11.42 -8.14 17.46
C ALA A 26 -12.25 -7.90 16.20
N ILE A 27 -11.66 -8.17 15.04
CA ILE A 27 -12.39 -8.25 13.77
C ILE A 27 -13.17 -9.57 13.78
N ILE A 28 -14.48 -9.50 13.98
CA ILE A 28 -15.36 -10.68 14.10
C ILE A 28 -15.85 -11.24 12.77
N HIS A 29 -15.75 -10.46 11.69
CA HIS A 29 -16.02 -10.92 10.32
C HIS A 29 -15.49 -9.93 9.27
N GLU A 30 -15.31 -10.42 8.05
CA GLU A 30 -15.13 -9.63 6.83
C GLU A 30 -16.29 -10.01 5.88
N THR A 31 -16.95 -9.03 5.25
CA THR A 31 -18.07 -9.29 4.32
C THR A 31 -17.82 -8.55 3.01
N GLY A 32 -17.98 -9.26 1.87
CA GLY A 32 -17.80 -8.69 0.53
C GLY A 32 -16.45 -9.04 -0.13
N GLN A 33 -16.18 -8.39 -1.26
CA GLN A 33 -14.91 -8.52 -1.99
C GLN A 33 -13.84 -7.61 -1.39
N VAL A 34 -12.63 -8.13 -1.29
CA VAL A 34 -11.50 -7.49 -0.63
C VAL A 34 -10.47 -7.13 -1.69
N ALA A 35 -10.21 -5.84 -1.89
CA ALA A 35 -9.30 -5.34 -2.94
C ALA A 35 -7.95 -6.08 -2.98
N CYS A 36 -7.37 -6.31 -1.82
CA CYS A 36 -6.03 -6.90 -1.65
C CYS A 36 -6.00 -8.44 -1.67
N ARG A 37 -7.14 -9.09 -1.94
CA ARG A 37 -7.28 -10.54 -2.04
C ARG A 37 -7.97 -10.97 -3.32
N ASP A 38 -9.05 -10.29 -3.69
CA ASP A 38 -10.03 -10.73 -4.68
C ASP A 38 -9.92 -9.98 -6.02
N TYR A 39 -9.06 -8.96 -6.11
CA TYR A 39 -8.77 -8.21 -7.34
C TYR A 39 -7.27 -8.18 -7.66
N PRO A 40 -6.87 -7.87 -8.91
CA PRO A 40 -5.46 -7.70 -9.24
C PRO A 40 -4.78 -6.66 -8.34
N HIS A 41 -3.72 -7.08 -7.64
CA HIS A 41 -3.05 -6.22 -6.65
C HIS A 41 -1.52 -6.39 -6.70
N PRO A 42 -0.76 -5.36 -6.31
CA PRO A 42 0.68 -5.47 -6.21
C PRO A 42 1.06 -6.35 -5.03
N ARG A 43 2.16 -7.10 -5.16
CA ARG A 43 2.63 -8.06 -4.15
C ARG A 43 2.69 -7.55 -2.72
N HIS A 44 3.17 -6.32 -2.52
CA HIS A 44 3.31 -5.75 -1.18
C HIS A 44 1.97 -5.48 -0.48
N LEU A 45 0.84 -5.57 -1.20
CA LEU A 45 -0.51 -5.45 -0.66
C LEU A 45 -1.23 -6.80 -0.50
N CYS A 46 -0.63 -7.92 -0.93
CA CYS A 46 -1.29 -9.23 -0.91
C CYS A 46 -1.68 -9.68 0.51
N LEU A 47 -2.97 -9.93 0.74
CA LEU A 47 -3.47 -10.47 2.02
C LEU A 47 -3.34 -11.98 2.15
N ASN A 48 -3.32 -12.72 1.02
CA ASN A 48 -3.05 -14.16 1.03
C ASN A 48 -1.62 -14.48 1.49
N PHE A 49 -0.68 -13.60 1.14
CA PHE A 49 0.73 -13.71 1.52
C PHE A 49 1.21 -12.37 2.10
N PRO A 50 0.96 -12.11 3.39
CA PRO A 50 1.30 -10.83 4.00
C PRO A 50 2.78 -10.50 3.83
N PHE A 51 3.06 -9.27 3.41
CA PHE A 51 4.41 -8.78 3.20
C PHE A 51 5.17 -8.73 4.53
N GLY A 52 6.41 -9.25 4.57
CA GLY A 52 7.21 -9.34 5.80
C GLY A 52 6.94 -10.56 6.69
N SER A 53 5.75 -11.19 6.61
CA SER A 53 5.47 -12.47 7.29
C SER A 53 5.72 -13.69 6.41
N THR A 54 5.68 -13.50 5.10
CA THR A 54 5.92 -14.54 4.09
C THR A 54 7.10 -14.14 3.21
N PRO A 55 7.82 -15.09 2.58
CA PRO A 55 8.82 -14.74 1.58
C PRO A 55 8.21 -13.83 0.51
N ASN A 56 8.88 -12.73 0.22
CA ASN A 56 8.38 -11.74 -0.74
C ASN A 56 8.24 -12.32 -2.15
N ALA A 57 9.01 -13.36 -2.47
CA ALA A 57 8.92 -14.12 -3.71
C ALA A 57 7.62 -14.93 -3.88
N THR A 58 6.87 -15.23 -2.80
CA THR A 58 5.59 -15.95 -2.88
C THR A 58 4.51 -15.04 -3.44
N TYR A 59 3.58 -15.54 -4.25
CA TYR A 59 2.51 -14.75 -4.87
C TYR A 59 1.22 -15.57 -5.01
N CYS A 60 0.08 -14.89 -5.10
CA CYS A 60 -1.21 -15.50 -5.46
C CYS A 60 -1.56 -15.20 -6.93
N ASP A 61 -2.61 -15.82 -7.44
CA ASP A 61 -3.02 -15.72 -8.85
C ASP A 61 -3.40 -14.30 -9.29
N LEU A 62 -3.74 -13.43 -8.34
CA LEU A 62 -4.10 -12.02 -8.59
C LEU A 62 -2.95 -11.05 -8.32
N CYS A 63 -1.77 -11.54 -7.93
CA CYS A 63 -0.61 -10.68 -7.74
C CYS A 63 -0.05 -10.20 -9.09
N TYR A 64 0.33 -8.92 -9.15
CA TYR A 64 1.14 -8.38 -10.25
C TYR A 64 2.44 -7.73 -9.73
N CYS A 65 3.41 -7.64 -10.63
CA CYS A 65 4.66 -6.95 -10.38
C CYS A 65 4.46 -5.43 -10.43
N TYR A 66 4.59 -4.77 -9.29
CA TYR A 66 4.44 -3.31 -9.14
C TYR A 66 5.36 -2.48 -10.06
N ILE A 67 6.52 -3.03 -10.45
CA ILE A 67 7.48 -2.34 -11.33
C ILE A 67 7.13 -2.49 -12.80
N CYS A 68 6.56 -3.64 -13.19
CA CYS A 68 6.33 -3.97 -14.60
C CYS A 68 4.86 -3.89 -15.03
N ASP A 69 3.94 -3.74 -14.10
CA ASP A 69 2.48 -3.81 -14.30
C ASP A 69 2.05 -5.06 -15.09
N LYS A 70 2.64 -6.22 -14.73
CA LYS A 70 2.37 -7.52 -15.34
C LYS A 70 2.11 -8.59 -14.28
N PRO A 71 1.34 -9.65 -14.58
CA PRO A 71 1.12 -10.76 -13.66
C PRO A 71 2.42 -11.30 -13.07
N ALA A 72 2.40 -11.61 -11.77
CA ALA A 72 3.54 -12.24 -11.11
C ALA A 72 3.63 -13.73 -11.51
N PRO A 73 4.84 -14.28 -11.69
CA PRO A 73 6.13 -13.63 -11.57
C PRO A 73 6.59 -13.01 -12.91
N CYS A 74 7.24 -11.84 -12.84
CA CYS A 74 7.94 -11.26 -13.98
C CYS A 74 9.39 -11.81 -14.11
N ALA A 75 10.09 -11.49 -15.20
CA ALA A 75 11.47 -11.96 -15.43
C ALA A 75 12.47 -11.57 -14.32
N GLN A 76 12.27 -10.42 -13.67
CA GLN A 76 13.11 -9.91 -12.57
C GLN A 76 12.47 -10.13 -11.19
N TRP A 77 11.51 -11.06 -11.10
CA TRP A 77 10.76 -11.30 -9.87
C TRP A 77 11.67 -11.71 -8.71
N MET A 78 12.45 -12.78 -8.91
CA MET A 78 13.32 -13.36 -7.89
C MET A 78 14.54 -12.50 -7.58
N SER A 79 14.92 -11.58 -8.48
CA SER A 79 16.11 -10.74 -8.29
C SER A 79 15.82 -9.59 -7.34
N SER A 80 14.79 -8.79 -7.62
CA SER A 80 14.47 -7.61 -6.79
C SER A 80 13.01 -7.19 -6.82
N HIS A 81 12.27 -7.48 -7.90
CA HIS A 81 10.93 -6.94 -8.07
C HIS A 81 9.91 -7.50 -7.07
N CYS A 82 10.15 -8.69 -6.50
CA CYS A 82 9.30 -9.23 -5.45
C CYS A 82 9.34 -8.42 -4.14
N ASN A 83 10.43 -7.67 -3.90
CA ASN A 83 10.60 -6.81 -2.72
C ASN A 83 10.10 -5.37 -2.94
N ALA A 84 9.62 -5.05 -4.14
CA ALA A 84 9.20 -3.69 -4.47
C ALA A 84 7.92 -3.29 -3.71
N SER A 85 8.00 -2.16 -3.01
CA SER A 85 6.88 -1.52 -2.32
C SER A 85 6.76 -0.04 -2.71
N ALA A 86 5.61 0.58 -2.46
CA ALA A 86 5.41 2.01 -2.72
C ALA A 86 6.46 2.91 -2.01
N GLY A 87 7.01 2.47 -0.86
CA GLY A 87 8.04 3.19 -0.12
C GLY A 87 9.47 2.99 -0.64
N SER A 88 9.70 2.00 -1.52
CA SER A 88 11.03 1.67 -2.07
C SER A 88 11.50 2.68 -3.14
N MET A 89 10.61 3.55 -3.60
CA MET A 89 10.98 4.70 -4.44
C MET A 89 11.46 5.82 -3.52
N GLN A 90 12.76 5.85 -3.18
CA GLN A 90 13.35 7.12 -2.75
C GLN A 90 13.11 8.11 -3.88
N ARG A 91 12.15 9.03 -3.69
CA ARG A 91 12.13 10.27 -4.46
C ARG A 91 13.46 10.94 -4.16
N LYS A 92 14.43 10.77 -5.06
CA LYS A 92 15.60 11.64 -5.10
C LYS A 92 15.01 13.01 -5.40
N LEU A 93 14.70 13.78 -4.36
CA LEU A 93 14.37 15.18 -4.48
C LEU A 93 15.53 15.78 -5.26
N LEU A 94 15.27 16.03 -6.54
CA LEU A 94 16.23 16.56 -7.47
C LEU A 94 16.32 18.05 -7.14
N ILE A 95 16.99 18.37 -6.02
CA ILE A 95 17.50 19.72 -5.78
C ILE A 95 18.76 19.82 -6.65
N GLN A 96 18.56 20.00 -7.96
CA GLN A 96 19.57 20.63 -8.79
C GLN A 96 19.30 22.13 -8.76
N SER A 97 20.09 22.81 -7.94
CA SER A 97 20.77 24.06 -8.26
C SER A 97 20.07 25.08 -9.18
N GLU A 98 19.52 26.12 -8.58
CA GLU A 98 19.55 27.54 -9.02
C GLU A 98 19.04 28.34 -7.80
N SER A 99 19.70 29.34 -7.22
CA SER A 99 20.58 30.37 -7.76
C SER A 99 21.52 30.88 -6.66
N SER A 100 22.74 31.20 -7.08
CA SER A 100 23.66 32.22 -6.57
C SER A 100 23.04 33.44 -5.86
N TYR A 101 23.88 34.07 -5.00
CA TYR A 101 23.82 35.47 -4.49
C TYR A 101 22.97 35.66 -3.20
N TYR A 102 23.50 35.92 -1.99
CA TYR A 102 24.46 36.94 -1.55
C TYR A 102 25.48 36.42 -0.50
N ASP A 103 26.72 36.87 -0.66
CA ASP A 103 27.72 37.12 0.39
C ASP A 103 27.58 38.61 0.83
N SER A 104 27.80 38.89 2.12
CA SER A 104 27.80 40.17 2.89
C SER A 104 26.82 40.01 4.08
N GLU A 105 27.20 40.04 5.35
CA GLU A 105 28.32 40.71 6.06
C GLU A 105 28.83 39.85 7.22
#